data_AF-A0A165YW68-F1
#
_entry.id   AF-A0A165YW68-F1
#
_cell.length_a   1.000
_cell.length_b   1.000
_cell.length_c   1.000
_cell.angle_alpha   90.00
_cell.angle_beta   90.00
_cell.angle_gamma   90.00
#
_symmetry.space_group_name_H-M   'P 1'
#
loop_
_entity.id
_entity.type
_entity.pdbx_description
1 polymer ?
#
loop_
_entity_poly.entity_id
_entity_poly.type
_entity_poly.pdbx_seq_one_letter_code
_entity_poly.pdbx_strand_id
1 'polypeptide(L)'
;MKIKYDCKSMAVAIVIALSAMPVQSAVASSDHELNFTFGGRGRNPGVTTIYNYILGCLPNGTWIYGGNPADAAGPWTVEVPAIRNREYSNADVEHTLMGAGCAGVRPAKVVGVDVEDD
;
A
#
# COMPACT_ATOMS: atom_id res chain seq x y z
N MET A 1 -41.02 2.84 58.35
CA MET A 1 -39.96 2.20 57.54
C MET A 1 -38.95 3.28 57.20
N LYS A 2 -37.69 3.13 57.63
CA LYS A 2 -36.63 4.16 57.53
C LYS A 2 -36.09 4.22 56.10
N ILE A 3 -36.25 5.35 55.41
CA ILE A 3 -35.57 5.62 54.14
C ILE A 3 -34.42 6.56 54.47
N LYS A 4 -33.20 6.01 54.48
CA LYS A 4 -31.95 6.77 54.58
C LYS A 4 -31.59 7.27 53.17
N TYR A 5 -31.35 8.56 53.07
CA TYR A 5 -30.74 9.18 51.90
C TYR A 5 -29.23 8.93 51.96
N ASP A 6 -28.67 8.27 50.95
CA ASP A 6 -27.23 8.25 50.71
C ASP A 6 -26.91 9.12 49.50
N CYS A 7 -26.10 10.12 49.77
CA CYS A 7 -25.64 11.17 48.88
C CYS A 7 -24.36 10.72 48.19
N LYS A 8 -24.42 10.40 46.89
CA LYS A 8 -23.33 10.52 45.90
C LYS A 8 -23.70 9.79 44.62
N SER A 9 -24.02 10.55 43.58
CA SER A 9 -23.39 10.42 42.26
C SER A 9 -24.00 11.48 41.36
N MET A 10 -23.21 12.54 41.17
CA MET A 10 -23.54 13.66 40.29
C MET A 10 -23.75 13.16 38.87
N ALA A 11 -24.77 13.74 38.25
CA ALA A 11 -25.08 13.62 36.83
C ALA A 11 -23.88 13.95 35.94
N VAL A 12 -23.69 13.15 34.89
CA VAL A 12 -23.12 13.64 33.62
C VAL A 12 -23.95 13.03 32.51
N ALA A 13 -24.84 13.82 31.94
CA ALA A 13 -25.49 13.52 30.67
C ALA A 13 -24.47 13.75 29.55
N ILE A 14 -23.90 12.67 29.02
CA ILE A 14 -23.05 12.72 27.84
C ILE A 14 -23.98 12.73 26.63
N VAL A 15 -24.23 13.93 26.09
CA VAL A 15 -24.83 14.10 24.76
C VAL A 15 -23.72 13.80 23.76
N ILE A 16 -23.65 12.55 23.29
CA ILE A 16 -22.78 12.19 22.17
C ILE A 16 -23.46 12.71 20.90
N ALA A 17 -23.02 13.88 20.45
CA ALA A 17 -23.28 14.32 19.09
C ALA A 17 -22.57 13.34 18.14
N LEU A 18 -23.35 12.44 17.52
CA LEU A 18 -22.92 11.66 16.35
C LEU A 18 -22.69 12.65 15.21
N SER A 19 -21.50 13.24 15.14
CA SER A 19 -20.99 13.79 13.89
C SER A 19 -20.70 12.58 13.00
N ALA A 20 -21.50 12.42 11.96
CA ALA A 20 -21.25 11.47 10.90
C ALA A 20 -19.89 11.83 10.28
N MET A 21 -18.83 11.18 10.77
CA MET A 21 -17.56 11.17 10.08
C MET A 21 -17.84 10.61 8.69
N PRO A 22 -17.36 11.24 7.60
CA PRO A 22 -17.39 10.60 6.31
C PRO A 22 -16.66 9.27 6.49
N VAL A 23 -17.41 8.17 6.43
CA VAL A 23 -16.82 6.84 6.30
C VAL A 23 -16.21 6.88 4.92
N GLN A 24 -14.97 7.36 4.85
CA GLN A 24 -14.15 7.26 3.66
C GLN A 24 -14.07 5.76 3.47
N SER A 25 -14.85 5.24 2.51
CA SER A 25 -14.78 3.84 2.15
C SER A 25 -13.32 3.59 1.91
N ALA A 26 -12.69 2.82 2.78
CA ALA A 26 -11.34 2.35 2.57
C ALA A 26 -11.43 1.60 1.24
N VAL A 27 -11.01 2.27 0.18
CA VAL A 27 -10.67 1.59 -1.05
C VAL A 27 -9.52 0.71 -0.61
N ALA A 28 -9.81 -0.57 -0.46
CA ALA A 28 -8.83 -1.57 -0.07
C ALA A 28 -7.56 -1.31 -0.90
N SER A 29 -6.45 -1.07 -0.23
CA SER A 29 -5.19 -0.68 -0.85
C SER A 29 -4.12 -1.49 -0.18
N SER A 30 -3.22 -2.05 -0.97
CA SER A 30 -2.20 -2.95 -0.46
C SER A 30 -0.83 -2.33 -0.71
N ASP A 31 -0.05 -2.29 0.36
CA ASP A 31 1.30 -1.79 0.34
C ASP A 31 2.28 -2.93 0.04
N HIS A 32 3.19 -2.67 -0.89
CA HIS A 32 4.13 -3.65 -1.41
C HIS A 32 5.52 -3.06 -1.40
N GLU A 33 6.49 -3.75 -0.80
CA GLU A 33 7.89 -3.41 -1.00
C GLU A 33 8.49 -4.29 -2.11
N LEU A 34 8.97 -3.66 -3.18
CA LEU A 34 9.48 -4.36 -4.35
C LEU A 34 11.00 -4.26 -4.44
N ASN A 35 11.66 -5.41 -4.57
CA ASN A 35 13.08 -5.51 -4.90
C ASN A 35 13.27 -6.10 -6.30
N PHE A 36 14.09 -5.44 -7.11
CA PHE A 36 14.39 -5.81 -8.49
C PHE A 36 15.82 -6.32 -8.61
N THR A 37 15.98 -7.47 -9.28
CA THR A 37 17.30 -7.95 -9.71
C THR A 37 17.41 -7.83 -11.22
N PHE A 38 18.44 -7.17 -11.72
CA PHE A 38 18.73 -7.06 -13.15
C PHE A 38 19.92 -7.96 -13.53
N GLY A 39 19.81 -8.69 -14.64
CA GLY A 39 20.85 -9.59 -15.13
C GLY A 39 21.64 -8.99 -16.31
N GLY A 40 22.97 -9.21 -16.31
CA GLY A 40 23.86 -8.89 -17.42
C GLY A 40 24.62 -7.57 -17.29
N ARG A 41 25.85 -7.53 -17.81
CA ARG A 41 26.76 -6.38 -17.73
C ARG A 41 26.19 -5.21 -18.57
N GLY A 42 25.90 -4.07 -17.93
CA GLY A 42 25.42 -2.84 -18.60
C GLY A 42 23.90 -2.73 -18.80
N ARG A 43 23.09 -3.54 -18.11
CA ARG A 43 21.61 -3.54 -18.23
C ARG A 43 20.87 -3.06 -16.99
N ASN A 44 21.54 -2.35 -16.09
CA ASN A 44 20.86 -1.77 -14.93
C ASN A 44 20.15 -0.49 -15.36
N PRO A 45 18.81 -0.45 -15.31
CA PRO A 45 18.04 0.75 -15.61
C PRO A 45 18.33 1.84 -14.58
N GLY A 46 18.06 3.10 -14.93
CA GLY A 46 18.08 4.18 -13.95
C GLY A 46 16.86 4.11 -13.04
N VAL A 47 16.97 4.77 -11.88
CA VAL A 47 15.87 4.87 -10.90
C VAL A 47 14.59 5.42 -11.53
N THR A 48 14.68 6.51 -12.30
CA THR A 48 13.53 7.07 -13.05
C THR A 48 12.92 6.08 -14.05
N THR A 49 13.74 5.23 -14.65
CA THR A 49 13.26 4.20 -15.58
C THR A 49 12.44 3.15 -14.85
N ILE A 50 12.85 2.72 -13.65
CA ILE A 50 12.06 1.80 -12.82
C ILE A 50 10.78 2.45 -12.29
N TYR A 51 10.85 3.68 -11.84
CA TYR A 51 9.67 4.43 -11.43
C TYR A 51 8.58 4.44 -12.51
N ASN A 52 8.95 4.82 -13.74
CA ASN A 52 8.01 4.85 -14.87
C ASN A 52 7.54 3.46 -15.29
N TYR A 53 8.40 2.45 -15.16
CA TYR A 53 8.05 1.07 -15.44
C TYR A 53 6.99 0.54 -14.47
N ILE A 54 7.15 0.75 -13.15
CA ILE A 54 6.18 0.35 -12.13
C ILE A 54 4.82 0.99 -12.42
N LEU A 55 4.79 2.32 -12.59
CA LEU A 55 3.54 3.06 -12.84
C LEU A 55 2.90 2.77 -14.21
N GLY A 56 3.70 2.40 -15.21
CA GLY A 56 3.18 2.03 -16.53
C GLY A 56 2.61 0.61 -16.58
N CYS A 57 2.98 -0.24 -15.63
CA CYS A 57 2.64 -1.65 -15.59
C CYS A 57 1.53 -2.00 -14.61
N LEU A 58 1.54 -1.35 -13.46
CA LEU A 58 0.55 -1.57 -12.43
C LEU A 58 -0.73 -0.78 -12.72
N PRO A 59 -1.84 -1.13 -12.05
CA PRO A 59 -3.11 -0.44 -12.21
C PRO A 59 -3.04 1.08 -12.08
N ASN A 60 -3.91 1.77 -12.82
CA ASN A 60 -4.03 3.21 -12.65
C ASN A 60 -4.45 3.56 -11.22
N GLY A 61 -3.82 4.58 -10.64
CA GLY A 61 -3.97 4.92 -9.22
C GLY A 61 -2.92 4.28 -8.31
N THR A 62 -2.05 3.42 -8.82
CA THR A 62 -0.83 3.01 -8.09
C THR A 62 0.00 4.22 -7.70
N TRP A 63 0.48 4.21 -6.46
CA TRP A 63 1.29 5.26 -5.89
C TRP A 63 2.61 4.69 -5.37
N ILE A 64 3.68 5.48 -5.44
CA ILE A 64 4.99 5.12 -4.87
C ILE A 64 5.26 6.14 -3.77
N TYR A 65 5.28 5.68 -2.52
CA TYR A 65 5.55 6.52 -1.35
C TYR A 65 6.91 6.15 -0.75
N GLY A 66 7.55 7.08 -0.01
CA GLY A 66 8.93 6.89 0.49
C GLY A 66 10.05 7.41 -0.45
N GLY A 67 9.69 7.87 -1.64
CA GLY A 67 10.63 8.47 -2.60
C GLY A 67 11.41 7.45 -3.42
N ASN A 68 12.15 7.95 -4.39
CA ASN A 68 12.93 7.11 -5.30
C ASN A 68 14.18 6.56 -4.58
N PRO A 69 14.40 5.24 -4.56
CA PRO A 69 15.61 4.65 -3.97
C PRO A 69 16.87 5.13 -4.70
N ALA A 70 18.02 5.05 -4.02
CA ALA A 70 19.30 5.44 -4.60
C ALA A 70 19.74 4.55 -5.77
N ASP A 71 19.21 3.32 -5.84
CA ASP A 71 19.43 2.34 -6.90
C ASP A 71 18.08 1.83 -7.44
N ALA A 72 18.03 1.56 -8.74
CA ALA A 72 16.92 0.93 -9.42
C ALA A 72 16.53 -0.44 -8.82
N ALA A 73 17.47 -1.13 -8.16
CA ALA A 73 17.21 -2.39 -7.47
C ALA A 73 16.19 -2.29 -6.33
N GLY A 74 15.96 -1.10 -5.75
CA GLY A 74 15.02 -0.91 -4.64
C GLY A 74 15.71 -0.74 -3.27
N PRO A 75 14.96 -0.88 -2.16
CA PRO A 75 13.54 -1.24 -2.11
C PRO A 75 12.62 -0.13 -2.64
N TRP A 76 11.50 -0.51 -3.27
CA TRP A 76 10.46 0.40 -3.74
C TRP A 76 9.17 0.16 -2.97
N THR A 77 8.68 1.16 -2.23
CA THR A 77 7.38 1.04 -1.57
C THR A 77 6.27 1.51 -2.50
N VAL A 78 5.33 0.61 -2.79
CA VAL A 78 4.29 0.78 -3.80
C VAL A 78 2.94 0.47 -3.19
N GLU A 79 2.05 1.43 -3.24
CA GLU A 79 0.63 1.27 -2.91
C GLU A 79 -0.12 0.91 -4.19
N VAL A 80 -0.84 -0.22 -4.19
CA VAL A 80 -1.67 -0.64 -5.33
C VAL A 80 -3.14 -0.60 -4.92
N PRO A 81 -3.98 0.20 -5.61
CA PRO A 81 -5.39 0.27 -5.29
C PRO A 81 -6.09 -1.04 -5.64
N ALA A 82 -7.07 -1.46 -4.82
CA ALA A 82 -7.92 -2.57 -5.17
C ALA A 82 -8.74 -2.25 -6.42
N ILE A 83 -8.77 -3.21 -7.35
CA ILE A 83 -9.65 -3.15 -8.51
C ILE A 83 -10.82 -4.07 -8.27
N ARG A 84 -12.05 -3.55 -8.45
CA ARG A 84 -13.29 -4.34 -8.31
C ARG A 84 -13.38 -5.05 -6.94
N ASN A 85 -12.97 -4.36 -5.87
CA ASN A 85 -12.93 -4.88 -4.49
C ASN A 85 -12.00 -6.09 -4.29
N ARG A 86 -10.97 -6.25 -5.14
CA ARG A 86 -9.90 -7.23 -4.95
C ARG A 86 -8.57 -6.52 -4.72
N GLU A 87 -7.98 -6.78 -3.56
CA GLU A 87 -6.60 -6.39 -3.24
C GLU A 87 -5.60 -7.18 -4.09
N TYR A 88 -4.48 -6.54 -4.39
CA TYR A 88 -3.37 -7.20 -5.04
C TYR A 88 -2.52 -7.88 -3.99
N SER A 89 -2.21 -9.16 -4.19
CA SER A 89 -1.15 -9.81 -3.41
C SER A 89 0.22 -9.49 -4.01
N ASN A 90 1.29 -9.71 -3.24
CA ASN A 90 2.66 -9.63 -3.76
C ASN A 90 2.85 -10.47 -5.03
N ALA A 91 2.27 -11.67 -5.08
CA ALA A 91 2.31 -12.54 -6.26
C ALA A 91 1.60 -11.93 -7.48
N ASP A 92 0.49 -11.22 -7.30
CA ASP A 92 -0.22 -10.55 -8.40
C ASP A 92 0.62 -9.38 -8.96
N VAL A 93 1.26 -8.61 -8.08
CA VAL A 93 2.14 -7.49 -8.44
C VAL A 93 3.38 -8.00 -9.19
N GLU A 94 4.06 -9.02 -8.65
CA GLU A 94 5.19 -9.67 -9.30
C GLU A 94 4.83 -10.22 -10.68
N HIS A 95 3.69 -10.94 -10.78
CA HIS A 95 3.23 -11.50 -12.04
C HIS A 95 2.96 -10.43 -13.09
N THR A 96 2.36 -9.31 -12.69
CA THR A 96 2.06 -8.19 -13.58
C THR A 96 3.36 -7.56 -14.10
N LEU A 97 4.31 -7.26 -13.21
CA LEU A 97 5.59 -6.64 -13.56
C LEU A 97 6.44 -7.55 -14.45
N MET A 98 6.45 -8.86 -14.18
CA MET A 98 7.17 -9.85 -14.99
C MET A 98 6.42 -10.24 -16.28
N GLY A 99 5.18 -9.74 -16.47
CA GLY A 99 4.33 -10.08 -17.61
C GLY A 99 4.87 -9.56 -18.96
N ALA A 100 4.50 -10.22 -20.05
CA ALA A 100 4.96 -9.86 -21.39
C ALA A 100 4.58 -8.43 -21.83
N GLY A 101 3.45 -7.91 -21.31
CA GLY A 101 3.01 -6.52 -21.53
C GLY A 101 3.90 -5.47 -20.84
N CYS A 102 4.78 -5.91 -19.94
CA CYS A 102 5.65 -5.10 -19.12
C CYS A 102 7.13 -5.23 -19.50
N ALA A 103 7.44 -5.67 -20.72
CA ALA A 103 8.82 -5.98 -21.12
C ALA A 103 9.75 -4.76 -21.30
N GLY A 104 9.28 -3.52 -21.10
CA GLY A 104 10.06 -2.29 -21.31
C GLY A 104 11.32 -2.20 -20.44
N VAL A 105 11.26 -2.79 -19.24
CA VAL A 105 12.40 -3.02 -18.37
C VAL A 105 12.26 -4.45 -17.88
N ARG A 106 13.14 -5.36 -18.32
CA ARG A 106 13.01 -6.79 -17.99
C ARG A 106 13.92 -7.15 -16.83
N PRO A 107 13.49 -7.03 -15.56
CA PRO A 107 14.23 -7.59 -14.44
C PRO A 107 14.38 -9.11 -14.61
N ALA A 108 15.45 -9.65 -14.04
CA ALA A 108 15.63 -11.08 -13.87
C ALA A 108 14.73 -11.62 -12.74
N LYS A 109 14.41 -10.78 -11.75
CA LYS A 109 13.54 -11.13 -10.62
C LYS A 109 12.88 -9.87 -10.04
N VAL A 110 11.62 -10.01 -9.61
CA VAL A 110 10.92 -9.09 -8.72
C VAL A 110 10.55 -9.87 -7.46
N VAL A 111 10.66 -9.27 -6.29
CA VAL A 111 10.20 -9.85 -5.02
C VAL A 111 9.38 -8.79 -4.31
N GLY A 112 8.12 -9.11 -4.01
CA GLY A 112 7.29 -8.40 -3.05
C GLY A 112 7.63 -8.88 -1.64
N VAL A 113 7.96 -7.95 -0.76
CA VAL A 113 8.10 -8.20 0.68
C VAL A 113 6.77 -7.78 1.31
N ASP A 114 6.14 -8.69 2.05
CA ASP A 114 4.99 -8.33 2.87
C ASP A 114 5.48 -7.33 3.92
N VAL A 115 4.90 -6.13 3.93
CA VAL A 115 5.05 -5.22 5.07
C VAL A 115 4.26 -5.88 6.20
N GLU A 116 4.95 -6.52 7.14
CA GLU A 116 4.30 -7.00 8.36
C GLU A 116 3.72 -5.78 9.09
N ASP A 117 2.39 -5.65 9.05
CA ASP A 117 1.64 -4.71 9.90
C ASP A 117 1.86 -5.12 11.37
N ASP A 118 2.67 -4.36 12.11
CA ASP A 118 2.86 -4.46 13.57
C ASP A 118 1.61 -4.01 14.36
#